data_AF-A0A5K1BSP1-F1
#
_entry.id   AF-A0A5K1BSP1-F1
#
_cell.length_a   1.000
_cell.length_b   1.000
_cell.length_c   1.000
_cell.angle_alpha   90.00
_cell.angle_beta   90.00
_cell.angle_gamma   90.00
#
_symmetry.space_group_name_H-M   'P 1'
#
loop_
_entity.id
_entity.type
_entity.pdbx_description
1 polymer ?
#
loop_
_entity_poly.entity_id
_entity_poly.type
_entity_poly.pdbx_seq_one_letter_code
_entity_poly.pdbx_strand_id
1 'polypeptide(L)' 'CLMLEMLGFAFASVGMFCIIFLFLPISRGSSLLRLIDIPFEHAIRYHIWLGHVTMLLFTLHGLCFIVSFALQGALQNE' A
#
# COMPACT_ATOMS: atom_id res chain seq x y z
N CYS A 1 6.75 -18.51 -11.53
CA CYS A 1 5.35 -18.01 -11.63
C CYS A 1 4.64 -18.08 -10.29
N LEU A 2 4.34 -19.27 -9.76
CA LEU A 2 3.59 -19.41 -8.50
C LEU A 2 4.17 -18.62 -7.32
N MET A 3 5.48 -18.69 -7.07
CA MET A 3 6.12 -17.91 -6.00
C MET A 3 5.96 -16.40 -6.18
N LEU A 4 6.02 -15.92 -7.42
CA LEU A 4 5.93 -14.50 -7.74
C LEU A 4 4.50 -13.99 -7.59
N GLU A 5 3.52 -14.81 -7.94
CA GLU A 5 2.10 -14.54 -7.68
C GLU A 5 1.79 -14.52 -6.19
N MET A 6 2.32 -15.47 -5.42
CA MET A 6 2.18 -15.46 -3.95
C MET A 6 2.79 -14.19 -3.32
N LEU A 7 3.96 -13.75 -3.79
CA LEU A 7 4.58 -12.48 -3.37
C LEU A 7 3.71 -11.28 -3.77
N GLY A 8 3.19 -11.26 -5.01
CA GLY A 8 2.28 -10.23 -5.48
C GLY A 8 1.01 -10.14 -4.61
N PHE A 9 0.42 -11.28 -4.24
CA PHE A 9 -0.72 -11.32 -3.32
C PHE A 9 -0.34 -10.84 -1.91
N ALA A 10 0.81 -11.27 -1.38
CA ALA A 10 1.27 -10.82 -0.07
C ALA A 10 1.47 -9.29 -0.02
N PHE A 11 2.10 -8.71 -1.05
CA PHE A 11 2.27 -7.25 -1.15
C PHE A 11 0.92 -6.52 -1.24
N ALA A 12 -0.04 -7.05 -2.01
CA ALA A 12 -1.39 -6.50 -2.04
C ALA A 12 -2.08 -6.58 -0.67
N SER A 13 -2.01 -7.73 0.01
CA SER A 13 -2.62 -7.88 1.34
C SER A 13 -2.06 -6.87 2.34
N VAL A 14 -0.72 -6.72 2.41
CA VAL A 14 -0.08 -5.72 3.28
C VAL A 14 -0.47 -4.30 2.86
N GLY A 15 -0.45 -4.00 1.57
CA GLY A 15 -0.82 -2.70 1.02
C GLY A 15 -2.27 -2.31 1.33
N MET A 16 -3.20 -3.27 1.36
CA MET A 16 -4.60 -3.04 1.73
C MET A 16 -4.74 -2.59 3.19
N PHE A 17 -3.97 -3.17 4.13
CA PHE A 17 -3.94 -2.67 5.50
C PHE A 17 -3.42 -1.23 5.57
N CYS A 18 -2.37 -0.90 4.81
CA CYS A 18 -1.85 0.47 4.75
C CYS A 18 -2.89 1.46 4.19
N ILE A 19 -3.65 1.07 3.15
CA ILE A 19 -4.74 1.89 2.60
C ILE A 19 -5.81 2.19 3.64
N ILE A 20 -6.23 1.19 4.44
CA ILE A 20 -7.23 1.40 5.49
C ILE A 20 -6.80 2.52 6.46
N PHE A 21 -5.53 2.49 6.88
CA PHE A 21 -4.97 3.53 7.75
C PHE A 21 -4.80 4.88 7.04
N LEU A 22 -4.54 4.89 5.73
CA LEU A 22 -4.47 6.11 4.94
C LEU A 22 -5.85 6.78 4.79
N PHE A 23 -6.95 6.02 4.79
CA PHE A 23 -8.29 6.59 4.74
C PHE A 23 -8.80 7.10 6.11
N LEU A 24 -8.07 6.85 7.21
CA LEU A 24 -8.40 7.47 8.49
C LEU A 24 -8.21 8.99 8.39
N PRO A 25 -9.23 9.80 8.70
CA PRO A 25 -9.17 11.24 8.52
C PRO A 25 -8.21 11.90 9.52
N ILE A 26 -7.03 12.29 9.03
CA ILE A 26 -6.07 13.12 9.75
C ILE A 26 -6.31 14.59 9.35
N SER A 27 -7.42 15.14 9.82
CA SER A 27 -7.75 16.56 9.65
C SER A 27 -7.43 17.33 10.94
N ARG A 28 -7.03 18.61 10.83
CA ARG A 28 -6.63 19.47 11.98
C ARG A 28 -7.70 19.58 13.09
N GLY A 29 -8.96 19.29 12.78
CA GLY A 29 -10.08 19.26 13.72
C GLY A 29 -10.67 17.88 13.99
N SER A 30 -9.98 16.80 13.59
CA SER A 30 -10.47 15.43 13.80
C SER A 30 -10.54 15.11 15.29
N SER A 31 -11.73 14.75 15.78
CA SER A 31 -11.95 14.31 17.18
C SER A 31 -11.07 13.12 17.55
N LEU A 32 -10.72 12.27 16.57
CA LEU A 32 -9.87 11.09 16.76
C LEU A 32 -8.43 11.49 17.13
N LEU A 33 -7.88 12.51 16.49
CA LEU A 33 -6.53 12.96 16.79
C LEU A 33 -6.46 13.70 18.14
N ARG A 34 -7.56 14.38 18.51
CA ARG A 34 -7.71 15.00 19.82
C ARG A 34 -7.87 13.98 20.95
N LEU A 35 -8.46 12.81 20.67
CA LEU A 35 -8.63 11.72 21.63
C LEU A 35 -7.32 10.98 21.91
N ILE A 36 -6.44 10.86 20.91
CA ILE A 36 -5.16 10.14 21.00
C ILE A 36 -4.02 11.08 21.45
N ASP A 37 -4.28 12.39 21.55
CA ASP A 37 -3.34 13.44 22.00
C ASP A 37 -2.00 13.47 21.24
N ILE A 38 -2.00 13.02 19.98
CA ILE A 38 -0.81 13.08 19.12
C ILE A 38 -0.74 14.46 18.45
N PRO A 39 0.41 15.15 18.51
CA PRO A 39 0.62 16.40 17.78
C PRO A 39 0.37 16.24 16.29
N PHE A 40 -0.43 17.15 15.72
CA PHE A 40 -0.89 17.09 14.31
C PHE A 40 0.24 16.92 13.28
N GLU A 41 1.39 17.54 13.52
CA GLU A 41 2.54 17.40 12.64
C GLU A 41 3.08 15.97 12.56
N HIS A 42 3.06 15.23 13.68
CA HIS A 42 3.52 13.84 13.70
C HIS A 42 2.55 12.94 12.94
N ALA A 43 1.24 13.20 13.05
CA ALA A 43 0.22 12.47 12.31
C ALA A 43 0.35 12.68 10.79
N ILE A 44 0.64 13.91 10.34
CA ILE A 44 0.93 14.17 8.91
C ILE A 44 2.20 13.43 8.47
N ARG A 45 3.31 13.56 9.21
CA ARG A 45 4.57 12.88 8.87
C ARG A 45 4.39 11.37 8.74
N TYR A 46 3.64 10.77 9.67
CA TYR A 46 3.23 9.37 9.62
C TYR A 46 2.41 9.06 8.35
N HIS A 47 1.41 9.88 8.03
CA HIS A 47 0.53 9.66 6.88
C HIS A 47 1.28 9.74 5.54
N ILE A 48 2.19 10.71 5.40
CA ILE A 48 3.04 10.84 4.22
C ILE A 48 3.94 9.61 4.07
N TRP A 49 4.59 9.20 5.17
CA TRP A 49 5.44 8.01 5.18
C TRP A 49 4.64 6.74 4.82
N LEU A 50 3.47 6.56 5.44
CA LEU A 50 2.56 5.46 5.15
C LEU A 50 2.10 5.49 3.69
N GLY A 51 1.84 6.67 3.13
CA GLY A 51 1.54 6.86 1.72
C GLY A 51 2.66 6.34 0.83
N HIS A 52 3.91 6.71 1.09
CA HIS A 52 5.08 6.20 0.34
C HIS A 52 5.24 4.68 0.44
N VAL A 53 5.06 4.11 1.64
CA VAL A 53 5.10 2.65 1.84
C VAL A 53 4.00 1.96 1.04
N THR A 54 2.78 2.50 1.06
CA THR A 54 1.64 2.00 0.29
C THR A 54 1.96 1.99 -1.21
N MET A 55 2.47 3.10 -1.74
CA MET A 55 2.86 3.20 -3.16
C MET A 55 3.93 2.18 -3.54
N LEU A 56 4.94 1.97 -2.69
CA LEU A 56 5.98 0.96 -2.93
C LEU A 56 5.39 -0.46 -2.96
N LEU A 57 4.51 -0.80 -2.01
CA LEU A 57 3.86 -2.11 -1.95
C LEU A 57 3.01 -2.40 -3.18
N PHE A 58 2.19 -1.44 -3.63
CA PHE A 58 1.38 -1.60 -4.84
C PHE A 58 2.22 -1.65 -6.13
N THR A 59 3.36 -0.95 -6.15
CA THR A 59 4.32 -1.04 -7.26
C THR A 59 4.95 -2.45 -7.33
N LEU A 60 5.37 -3.00 -6.19
CA LEU A 60 5.91 -4.36 -6.11
C LEU A 60 4.86 -5.42 -6.43
N HIS A 61 3.62 -5.23 -5.97
CA HIS A 61 2.47 -6.07 -6.33
C HIS A 61 2.31 -6.14 -7.85
N GLY A 62 2.19 -4.99 -8.52
CA GLY A 62 2.05 -4.93 -9.97
C GLY A 62 3.24 -5.55 -10.70
N LEU A 63 4.47 -5.24 -10.26
CA LEU A 63 5.69 -5.77 -10.86
C LEU A 63 5.77 -7.30 -10.79
N CYS A 64 5.37 -7.89 -9.66
CA CYS A 64 5.33 -9.35 -9.51
C CYS A 64 4.39 -10.01 -10.54
N PHE A 65 3.20 -9.45 -10.74
CA PHE A 65 2.25 -9.98 -11.73
C PHE A 65 2.71 -9.75 -13.16
N ILE A 66 3.21 -8.55 -13.50
CA ILE A 66 3.75 -8.26 -14.84
C ILE A 66 4.85 -9.26 -15.20
N VAL A 67 5.79 -9.49 -14.29
CA VAL A 67 6.88 -10.45 -14.52
C VAL A 67 6.36 -11.89 -14.57
N SER A 68 5.37 -12.26 -13.73
CA SER A 68 4.77 -13.61 -13.79
C SER A 68 4.10 -13.86 -15.13
N PHE A 69 3.35 -12.88 -15.65
CA PHE A 69 2.68 -12.97 -16.95
C PHE A 69 3.66 -12.99 -18.11
N ALA A 70 4.73 -12.20 -18.04
CA ALA A 70 5.80 -12.22 -19.03
C ALA A 70 6.44 -13.62 -19.13
N LEU A 71 6.75 -14.25 -17.98
CA LEU A 71 7.34 -15.58 -17.92
C LEU A 71 6.39 -16.69 -18.39
N GLN A 72 5.08 -16.48 -18.27
CA GLN A 72 4.06 -17.41 -18.78
C GLN A 72 3.78 -17.23 -20.28
N GLY A 73 4.38 -16.23 -20.93
CA GLY A 73 4.07 -15.87 -22.31
C GLY A 73 2.69 -15.23 -22.49
N ALA A 74 1.95 -14.98 -21.40
CA ALA A 74 0.60 -14.41 -21.43
C ALA A 74 0.57 -12.98 -21.99
N LEU A 75 1.69 -12.25 -21.89
CA LEU A 75 1.81 -10.90 -22.48
C LEU A 75 2.00 -10.87 -24.00
N GLN A 76 2.34 -12.00 -24.63
CA GLN A 76 2.57 -12.08 -26.08
C GLN A 76 1.35 -12.63 -26.85
N ASN A 77 0.40 -13.21 -26.13
CA ASN A 77 -0.79 -13.86 -26.69
C ASN A 77 -1.98 -12.89 -26.80
N GLU A 78 -1.74 -11.59 -26.63
CA GLU A 78 -2.71 -10.48 -26.71
C GLU A 78 -2.44 -9.62 -27.96
#